data_AF-A0A7Y8ID64-F1
#
_entry.id   AF-A0A7Y8ID64-F1
#
_cell.length_a   1.000
_cell.length_b   1.000
_cell.length_c   1.000
_cell.angle_alpha   90.00
_cell.angle_beta   90.00
_cell.angle_gamma   90.00
#
_symmetry.space_group_name_H-M   'P 1'
#
loop_
_entity.id
_entity.type
_entity.pdbx_description
1 polymer ?
#
loop_
_entity_poly.entity_id
_entity_poly.type
_entity_poly.pdbx_seq_one_letter_code
_entity_poly.pdbx_strand_id
1 'polypeptide(L)'
;MMKYTLPIILVILLSQPSFAQVYKWVDEKGGVHFTDDITQVPERYRPQIEKLETPEESSNRKLETGSAPAKKGDNGKDRLGRGQDYWKGRIEEWKKRLKEYQEREINLRIKYNELTERFNNSKSTSERASLRRERDEVKSQMETCKSQIDEAKQMLEKKIPEEAEIFGAKPEWLKE
;
A
#
# COMPACT_ATOMS: atom_id res chain seq x y z
N MET A 1 -4.50 -49.03 -25.99
CA MET A 1 -4.26 -48.02 -24.94
C MET A 1 -5.48 -47.10 -24.80
N MET A 2 -6.67 -47.64 -24.48
CA MET A 2 -7.93 -46.87 -24.51
C MET A 2 -8.90 -47.41 -23.44
N LYS A 3 -8.43 -47.47 -22.19
CA LYS A 3 -9.21 -47.99 -21.05
C LYS A 3 -9.47 -46.91 -19.99
N TYR A 4 -8.61 -45.89 -19.96
CA TYR A 4 -8.67 -44.80 -18.97
C TYR A 4 -9.22 -43.49 -19.57
N THR A 5 -9.52 -43.44 -20.87
CA THR A 5 -10.09 -42.24 -21.50
C THR A 5 -11.50 -41.95 -21.01
N LEU A 6 -12.31 -42.98 -20.75
CA LEU A 6 -13.68 -42.84 -20.28
C LEU A 6 -13.80 -42.24 -18.85
N PRO A 7 -13.05 -42.72 -17.82
CA PRO A 7 -13.11 -42.10 -16.50
C PRO A 7 -12.53 -40.68 -16.47
N ILE A 8 -11.54 -40.36 -17.32
CA ILE A 8 -10.96 -39.01 -17.40
C ILE A 8 -11.98 -37.99 -17.92
N ILE A 9 -12.76 -38.36 -18.95
CA ILE A 9 -13.82 -37.49 -19.50
C ILE A 9 -14.92 -37.24 -18.46
N LEU A 10 -15.26 -38.26 -17.65
CA LEU A 10 -16.29 -38.14 -16.61
C LEU A 10 -15.87 -37.18 -15.48
N VAL A 11 -14.59 -37.14 -15.10
CA VAL A 11 -14.08 -36.21 -14.08
C VAL A 11 -14.12 -34.76 -14.56
N ILE A 12 -13.85 -34.51 -15.84
CA ILE A 12 -13.87 -33.15 -16.42
C ILE A 12 -15.31 -32.60 -16.45
N LEU A 13 -16.32 -33.45 -16.68
CA LEU A 13 -17.73 -33.07 -16.68
C LEU A 13 -18.29 -32.68 -15.29
N LEU A 14 -17.60 -33.03 -14.21
CA LEU A 14 -18.01 -32.67 -12.84
C LEU A 14 -17.49 -31.29 -12.40
N SER A 15 -16.71 -30.60 -13.23
CA SER A 15 -16.20 -29.26 -12.92
C SER A 15 -17.31 -28.22 -13.05
N GLN A 16 -17.99 -27.93 -11.94
CA GLN A 16 -18.93 -26.80 -11.85
C GLN A 16 -18.14 -25.47 -11.77
N PRO A 17 -18.57 -24.41 -12.47
CA PRO A 17 -18.00 -23.09 -12.28
C PRO A 17 -18.33 -22.60 -10.86
N SER A 18 -17.30 -22.34 -10.06
CA SER A 18 -17.45 -21.69 -8.75
C SER A 18 -17.59 -20.20 -8.95
N PHE A 19 -18.79 -19.67 -8.77
CA PHE A 19 -19.03 -18.22 -8.74
C PHE A 19 -18.59 -17.67 -7.38
N ALA A 20 -17.34 -17.23 -7.29
CA ALA A 20 -16.87 -16.44 -6.15
C ALA A 20 -17.17 -14.96 -6.43
N GLN A 21 -18.07 -14.36 -5.66
CA GLN A 21 -18.37 -12.93 -5.77
C GLN A 21 -17.42 -12.17 -4.83
N VAL A 22 -16.53 -11.36 -5.41
CA VAL A 22 -15.61 -10.51 -4.65
C VAL A 22 -16.15 -9.09 -4.66
N TYR A 23 -16.40 -8.56 -3.47
CA TYR A 23 -16.84 -7.20 -3.24
C TYR A 23 -15.64 -6.30 -2.97
N LYS A 24 -15.62 -5.14 -3.62
CA LYS A 24 -14.60 -4.10 -3.45
C LYS A 24 -15.27 -2.83 -2.93
N TRP A 25 -14.68 -2.21 -1.91
CA TRP A 25 -15.11 -0.89 -1.44
C TRP A 25 -13.92 -0.05 -1.00
N VAL A 26 -14.14 1.26 -0.93
CA VAL A 26 -13.15 2.25 -0.48
C VAL A 26 -13.63 2.87 0.82
N ASP A 27 -12.80 2.86 1.85
CA ASP A 27 -13.13 3.45 3.14
C ASP A 27 -13.00 4.98 3.14
N GLU A 28 -13.45 5.65 4.22
CA GLU A 28 -13.35 7.11 4.41
C GLU A 28 -11.90 7.64 4.39
N LYS A 29 -10.90 6.76 4.57
CA LYS A 29 -9.47 7.09 4.55
C LYS A 29 -8.82 6.78 3.19
N GLY A 30 -9.60 6.36 2.20
CA GLY A 30 -9.13 6.01 0.85
C GLY A 30 -8.44 4.64 0.76
N GLY A 31 -8.57 3.79 1.76
CA GLY A 31 -8.11 2.40 1.74
C GLY A 31 -9.05 1.52 0.92
N VAL A 32 -8.50 0.72 0.00
CA VAL A 32 -9.26 -0.21 -0.83
C VAL A 32 -9.29 -1.58 -0.14
N HIS A 33 -10.50 -2.10 0.09
CA HIS A 33 -10.74 -3.39 0.73
C HIS A 33 -11.44 -4.35 -0.22
N PHE A 34 -11.15 -5.64 -0.06
CA PHE A 34 -11.76 -6.74 -0.82
C PHE A 34 -12.31 -7.77 0.16
N THR A 35 -13.52 -8.27 -0.08
CA THR A 35 -14.11 -9.36 0.70
C THR A 35 -14.96 -10.23 -0.20
N ASP A 36 -15.02 -11.52 0.11
CA ASP A 36 -15.91 -12.50 -0.52
C ASP A 36 -17.28 -12.57 0.16
N ASP A 37 -17.44 -11.89 1.31
CA ASP A 37 -18.67 -11.88 2.10
C ASP A 37 -19.25 -10.46 2.25
N ILE A 38 -20.43 -10.23 1.69
CA ILE A 38 -21.13 -8.94 1.74
C ILE A 38 -21.42 -8.47 3.17
N THR A 39 -21.49 -9.38 4.15
CA THR A 39 -21.73 -9.03 5.55
C THR A 39 -20.54 -8.32 6.19
N GLN A 40 -19.33 -8.53 5.66
CA GLN A 40 -18.11 -7.83 6.09
C GLN A 40 -18.02 -6.40 5.55
N VAL A 41 -18.83 -6.05 4.54
CA VAL A 41 -18.91 -4.66 4.05
C VAL A 41 -19.83 -3.85 4.96
N PRO A 42 -19.31 -2.78 5.60
CA PRO A 42 -20.13 -1.90 6.43
C PRO A 42 -21.29 -1.31 5.61
N GLU A 43 -22.48 -1.20 6.21
CA GLU A 43 -23.72 -0.78 5.51
C GLU A 43 -23.57 0.53 4.72
N ARG A 44 -22.74 1.44 5.22
CA ARG A 44 -22.44 2.73 4.60
C ARG A 44 -21.79 2.63 3.22
N TYR A 45 -21.09 1.53 2.93
CA TYR A 45 -20.37 1.31 1.67
C TYR A 45 -21.09 0.32 0.73
N ARG A 46 -22.16 -0.34 1.19
CA ARG A 46 -22.98 -1.25 0.37
C ARG A 46 -23.56 -0.63 -0.92
N PRO A 47 -24.00 0.65 -0.96
CA PRO A 47 -24.48 1.23 -2.22
C PRO A 47 -23.35 1.56 -3.22
N GLN A 48 -22.08 1.50 -2.82
CA GLN A 48 -20.92 1.78 -3.68
C GLN A 48 -20.24 0.51 -4.21
N ILE A 49 -20.77 -0.67 -3.88
CA ILE A 49 -20.24 -1.95 -4.33
C ILE A 49 -20.54 -2.10 -5.83
N GLU A 50 -19.52 -1.87 -6.67
CA GLU A 50 -19.50 -2.41 -8.03
C GLU A 50 -19.53 -3.93 -7.92
N LYS A 51 -20.67 -4.54 -8.23
CA LYS A 51 -20.73 -5.98 -8.45
C LYS A 51 -19.87 -6.27 -9.68
N LEU A 52 -18.69 -6.84 -9.46
CA LEU A 52 -17.92 -7.51 -10.49
C LEU A 52 -18.66 -8.81 -10.86
N GLU A 53 -19.83 -8.68 -11.48
CA GLU A 53 -20.36 -9.74 -12.31
C GLU A 53 -19.41 -9.84 -13.49
N THR A 54 -18.87 -11.03 -13.72
CA THR A 54 -18.09 -11.31 -14.92
C THR A 54 -19.10 -11.52 -16.05
N PRO A 55 -19.06 -10.77 -17.16
CA PRO A 55 -19.67 -11.22 -18.39
C PRO A 55 -18.58 -11.52 -19.40
N GLU A 56 -18.76 -12.71 -19.97
CA GLU A 56 -18.15 -13.29 -21.14
C GLU A 56 -17.67 -12.30 -22.20
N GLU A 57 -16.57 -12.70 -22.81
CA GLU A 57 -16.08 -12.25 -24.09
C GLU A 57 -17.20 -12.15 -25.14
N SER A 58 -17.73 -10.94 -25.36
CA SER A 58 -18.37 -10.59 -26.63
C SER A 58 -17.49 -9.58 -27.34
N SER A 59 -16.69 -10.12 -28.25
CA SER A 59 -16.02 -9.39 -29.31
C SER A 59 -16.96 -8.40 -30.01
N ASN A 60 -16.38 -7.26 -30.37
CA ASN A 60 -16.63 -6.45 -31.57
C ASN A 60 -17.07 -5.00 -31.29
N ARG A 61 -16.07 -4.12 -31.11
CA ARG A 61 -15.89 -3.04 -32.09
C ARG A 61 -14.48 -2.45 -32.06
N LYS A 62 -13.76 -2.83 -33.12
CA LYS A 62 -12.86 -2.00 -33.93
C LYS A 62 -11.57 -1.49 -33.26
N LEU A 63 -10.51 -2.25 -33.50
CA LEU A 63 -9.20 -1.69 -33.79
C LEU A 63 -9.34 -0.66 -34.93
N GLU A 64 -9.14 0.61 -34.63
CA GLU A 64 -8.44 1.49 -35.56
C GLU A 64 -7.22 2.05 -34.85
N THR A 65 -6.06 1.64 -35.38
CA THR A 65 -4.84 2.42 -35.25
C THR A 65 -5.12 3.78 -35.86
N GLY A 66 -5.03 4.82 -35.05
CA GLY A 66 -5.37 6.17 -35.44
C GLY A 66 -4.75 7.12 -34.43
N SER A 67 -3.65 7.73 -34.85
CA SER A 67 -2.85 8.72 -34.17
C SER A 67 -3.63 9.64 -33.23
N ALA A 68 -2.97 9.99 -32.13
CA ALA A 68 -3.28 11.19 -31.35
C ALA A 68 -3.64 12.37 -32.27
N PRO A 69 -4.61 13.19 -31.86
CA PRO A 69 -4.22 14.32 -31.05
C PRO A 69 -5.08 14.49 -29.81
N ALA A 70 -4.41 14.92 -28.74
CA ALA A 70 -5.00 15.39 -27.51
C ALA A 70 -6.18 16.36 -27.75
N LYS A 71 -7.28 16.15 -27.00
CA LYS A 71 -8.10 17.25 -26.48
C LYS A 71 -8.89 16.81 -25.24
N LYS A 72 -8.39 17.30 -24.10
CA LYS A 72 -9.11 17.82 -22.93
C LYS A 72 -10.51 17.21 -22.67
N GLY A 73 -10.53 16.16 -21.85
CA GLY A 73 -11.49 16.07 -20.76
C GLY A 73 -10.85 16.67 -19.52
N ASP A 74 -11.11 17.95 -19.29
CA ASP A 74 -10.87 18.60 -18.00
C ASP A 74 -11.82 18.00 -16.97
N ASN A 75 -11.40 16.90 -16.37
CA ASN A 75 -11.78 16.60 -15.02
C ASN A 75 -10.44 16.52 -14.32
N GLY A 76 -10.15 17.44 -13.38
CA GLY A 76 -8.91 17.46 -12.60
C GLY A 76 -8.77 16.26 -11.67
N LYS A 77 -9.03 15.06 -12.19
CA LYS A 77 -9.25 13.79 -11.52
C LYS A 77 -8.58 12.68 -12.33
N ASP A 78 -7.99 11.71 -11.65
CA ASP A 78 -7.35 10.54 -12.23
C ASP A 78 -8.38 9.53 -12.80
N ARG A 79 -7.92 8.39 -13.32
CA ARG A 79 -8.79 7.30 -13.83
C ARG A 79 -9.76 6.73 -12.79
N LEU A 80 -9.56 7.03 -11.51
CA LEU A 80 -10.42 6.64 -10.38
C LEU A 80 -11.24 7.82 -9.83
N GLY A 81 -11.24 8.98 -10.49
CA GLY A 81 -11.97 10.16 -10.03
C GLY A 81 -11.30 10.91 -8.87
N ARG A 82 -10.06 10.56 -8.50
CA ARG A 82 -9.31 11.20 -7.40
C ARG A 82 -8.57 12.42 -7.92
N GLY A 83 -8.78 13.56 -7.26
CA GLY A 83 -8.17 14.83 -7.65
C GLY A 83 -6.75 15.03 -7.12
N GLN A 84 -6.18 16.19 -7.45
CA GLN A 84 -4.87 16.64 -6.96
C GLN A 84 -4.76 16.60 -5.43
N ASP A 85 -5.84 16.93 -4.71
CA ASP A 85 -5.85 16.99 -3.24
C ASP A 85 -5.61 15.63 -2.58
N TYR A 86 -6.08 14.54 -3.22
CA TYR A 86 -5.81 13.18 -2.74
C TYR A 86 -4.32 12.86 -2.79
N TRP A 87 -3.70 13.13 -3.94
CA TRP A 87 -2.28 12.86 -4.16
C TRP A 87 -1.38 13.75 -3.30
N LYS A 88 -1.74 15.03 -3.15
CA LYS A 88 -1.07 15.95 -2.22
C LYS A 88 -1.19 15.50 -0.78
N GLY A 89 -2.40 15.15 -0.33
CA GLY A 89 -2.62 14.64 1.03
C GLY A 89 -1.82 13.36 1.31
N ARG A 90 -1.70 12.48 0.31
CA ARG A 90 -0.86 11.27 0.40
C ARG A 90 0.61 11.61 0.59
N ILE A 91 1.14 12.53 -0.22
CA ILE A 91 2.53 12.99 -0.12
C ILE A 91 2.76 13.67 1.23
N GLU A 92 1.85 14.55 1.65
CA GLU A 92 1.98 15.29 2.90
C GLU A 92 1.92 14.36 4.12
N GLU A 93 1.06 13.33 4.08
CA GLU A 93 1.02 12.29 5.10
C GLU A 93 2.37 11.54 5.20
N TRP A 94 2.93 11.12 4.07
CA TRP A 94 4.21 10.42 4.05
C TRP A 94 5.40 11.34 4.40
N LYS A 95 5.37 12.61 3.99
CA LYS A 95 6.34 13.64 4.42
C LYS A 95 6.27 13.83 5.94
N LYS A 96 5.06 13.87 6.51
CA LYS A 96 4.85 13.96 7.97
C LYS A 96 5.41 12.73 8.69
N ARG A 97 5.08 11.52 8.22
CA ARG A 97 5.63 10.27 8.77
C ARG A 97 7.15 10.23 8.70
N LEU A 98 7.74 10.65 7.57
CA LEU A 98 9.18 10.76 7.40
C LEU A 98 9.80 11.68 8.47
N LYS A 99 9.19 12.86 8.69
CA LYS A 99 9.64 13.80 9.72
C LYS A 99 9.52 13.21 11.14
N GLU A 100 8.42 12.55 11.45
CA GLU A 100 8.22 11.86 12.74
C GLU A 100 9.27 10.77 12.98
N TYR A 101 9.62 9.99 11.95
CA TYR A 101 10.68 8.99 12.06
C TYR A 101 12.07 9.62 12.21
N GLN A 102 12.35 10.72 11.52
CA GLN A 102 13.60 11.46 11.69
C GLN A 102 13.73 12.04 13.11
N GLU A 103 12.66 12.63 13.64
CA GLU A 103 12.65 13.14 15.01
C GLU A 103 12.81 12.01 16.04
N ARG A 104 12.17 10.86 15.80
CA ARG A 104 12.37 9.66 16.61
C ARG A 104 13.81 9.17 16.57
N GLU A 105 14.46 9.16 15.41
CA GLU A 105 15.88 8.79 15.27
C GLU A 105 16.78 9.71 16.10
N ILE A 106 16.54 11.03 16.05
CA ILE A 106 17.28 12.03 16.83
C ILE A 106 17.10 11.75 18.33
N ASN A 107 15.86 11.57 18.79
CA ASN A 107 15.56 11.28 20.19
C ASN A 107 16.21 9.97 20.67
N LEU A 108 16.18 8.92 19.85
CA LEU A 108 16.84 7.65 20.17
C LEU A 108 18.36 7.82 20.26
N ARG A 109 18.97 8.62 19.38
CA ARG A 109 20.40 8.93 19.43
C ARG A 109 20.77 9.71 20.69
N ILE A 110 19.96 10.68 21.11
CA ILE A 110 20.17 11.41 22.37
C ILE A 110 20.12 10.43 23.54
N LYS A 111 19.08 9.58 23.61
CA LYS A 111 18.94 8.55 24.65
C LYS A 111 20.12 7.58 24.67
N TYR A 112 20.60 7.15 23.51
CA TYR A 112 21.76 6.28 23.40
C TYR A 112 23.03 6.92 23.98
N ASN A 113 23.24 8.21 23.69
CA ASN A 113 24.39 8.96 24.22
C ASN A 113 24.29 9.12 25.73
N GLU A 114 23.11 9.44 26.26
CA GLU A 114 22.86 9.54 27.70
C GLU A 114 23.12 8.20 28.42
N LEU A 115 22.62 7.09 27.86
CA LEU A 115 22.89 5.75 28.40
C LEU A 115 24.38 5.41 28.37
N THR A 116 25.09 5.86 27.34
CA THR A 116 26.55 5.67 27.22
C THR A 116 27.30 6.47 28.28
N GLU A 117 26.89 7.71 28.54
CA GLU A 117 27.46 8.53 29.62
C GLU A 117 27.21 7.90 30.99
N ARG A 118 25.97 7.48 31.27
CA ARG A 118 25.62 6.76 32.51
C ARG A 118 26.44 5.48 32.67
N PHE A 119 26.66 4.73 31.59
CA PHE A 119 27.47 3.51 31.60
C PHE A 119 28.94 3.79 31.95
N ASN A 120 29.48 4.89 31.42
CA ASN A 120 30.86 5.32 31.71
C ASN A 120 31.03 5.79 33.15
N ASN A 121 30.03 6.50 33.69
CA ASN A 121 30.06 7.04 35.05
C ASN A 121 29.69 6.02 36.13
N SER A 122 28.97 4.94 35.78
CA SER A 122 28.58 3.91 36.76
C SER A 122 29.79 3.09 37.23
N LYS A 123 29.89 2.97 38.56
CA LYS A 123 30.87 2.10 39.25
C LYS A 123 30.29 0.72 39.61
N SER A 124 28.98 0.51 39.39
CA SER A 124 28.29 -0.72 39.75
C SER A 124 28.24 -1.69 38.58
N THR A 125 28.64 -2.94 38.82
CA THR A 125 28.65 -3.99 37.78
C THR A 125 27.23 -4.38 37.35
N SER A 126 26.27 -4.40 38.27
CA SER A 126 24.87 -4.72 37.97
C SER A 126 24.19 -3.61 37.15
N GLU A 127 24.46 -2.35 37.49
CA GLU A 127 23.94 -1.17 36.77
C GLU A 127 24.55 -1.08 35.36
N ARG A 128 25.84 -1.39 35.21
CA ARG A 128 26.46 -1.50 33.88
C ARG A 128 25.84 -2.59 33.02
N ALA A 129 25.41 -3.71 33.62
CA ALA A 129 24.74 -4.78 32.89
C ALA A 129 23.35 -4.36 32.40
N SER A 130 22.56 -3.61 33.18
CA SER A 130 21.27 -3.08 32.73
C SER A 130 21.44 -2.01 31.66
N LEU A 131 22.35 -1.04 31.86
CA LEU A 131 22.63 0.02 30.89
C LEU A 131 23.12 -0.53 29.54
N ARG A 132 23.87 -1.64 29.55
CA ARG A 132 24.25 -2.34 28.31
C ARG A 132 23.03 -2.86 27.55
N ARG A 133 22.10 -3.53 28.24
CA ARG A 133 20.87 -4.06 27.63
C ARG A 133 20.00 -2.94 27.07
N GLU A 134 19.79 -1.87 27.85
CA GLU A 134 19.02 -0.70 27.41
C GLU A 134 19.64 -0.03 26.19
N ARG A 135 20.98 0.10 26.16
CA ARG A 135 21.68 0.65 25.00
C ARG A 135 21.53 -0.24 23.76
N ASP A 136 21.62 -1.56 23.94
CA ASP A 136 21.46 -2.52 22.84
C ASP A 136 20.00 -2.50 22.31
N GLU A 137 19.01 -2.32 23.19
CA GLU A 137 17.60 -2.12 22.82
C GLU A 137 17.39 -0.83 22.02
N VAL A 138 17.92 0.30 22.52
CA VAL A 138 17.84 1.60 21.83
C VAL A 138 18.52 1.50 20.46
N LYS A 139 19.64 0.79 20.36
CA LYS A 139 20.32 0.54 19.07
C LYS A 139 19.43 -0.24 18.10
N SER A 140 18.72 -1.27 18.58
CA SER A 140 17.75 -2.02 17.76
C SER A 140 16.58 -1.15 17.31
N GLN A 141 16.10 -0.25 18.17
CA GLN A 141 15.05 0.71 17.82
C GLN A 141 15.54 1.71 16.75
N MET A 142 16.80 2.15 16.83
CA MET A 142 17.41 3.01 15.79
C MET A 142 17.47 2.31 14.43
N GLU A 143 17.88 1.03 14.38
CA GLU A 143 17.91 0.27 13.12
C GLU A 143 16.51 0.11 12.51
N THR A 144 15.51 -0.15 13.35
CA THR A 144 14.10 -0.23 12.93
C THR A 144 13.61 1.11 12.39
N CYS A 145 13.92 2.21 13.08
CA CYS A 145 13.54 3.56 12.67
C CYS A 145 14.19 3.95 11.35
N LYS A 146 15.45 3.55 11.14
CA LYS A 146 16.17 3.74 9.87
C LYS A 146 15.47 3.01 8.72
N SER A 147 15.08 1.75 8.92
CA SER A 147 14.30 1.00 7.92
C SER A 147 12.97 1.69 7.59
N GLN A 148 12.28 2.25 8.59
CA GLN A 148 11.03 2.99 8.39
C GLN A 148 11.24 4.29 7.61
N ILE A 149 12.35 5.00 7.85
CA ILE A 149 12.76 6.19 7.09
C ILE A 149 13.00 5.81 5.63
N ASP A 150 13.73 4.74 5.38
CA ASP A 150 14.07 4.29 4.03
C ASP A 150 12.82 3.83 3.27
N GLU A 151 11.90 3.12 3.94
CA GLU A 151 10.60 2.76 3.37
C GLU A 151 9.77 4.00 3.05
N ALA A 152 9.67 4.97 3.96
CA ALA A 152 8.93 6.21 3.73
C ALA A 152 9.50 7.01 2.56
N LYS A 153 10.83 7.07 2.42
CA LYS A 153 11.48 7.67 1.24
C LYS A 153 11.16 6.91 -0.04
N GLN A 154 11.22 5.58 -0.01
CA GLN A 154 10.89 4.76 -1.17
C GLN A 154 9.42 4.93 -1.59
N MET A 155 8.50 5.07 -0.64
CA MET A 155 7.10 5.36 -0.91
C MET A 155 6.94 6.72 -1.61
N LEU A 156 7.62 7.76 -1.11
CA LEU A 156 7.58 9.12 -1.67
C LEU A 156 8.23 9.23 -3.05
N GLU A 157 9.38 8.60 -3.25
CA GLU A 157 10.20 8.78 -4.46
C GLU A 157 9.80 7.84 -5.61
N LYS A 158 9.27 6.65 -5.30
CA LYS A 158 9.02 5.62 -6.32
C LYS A 158 7.56 5.23 -6.41
N LYS A 159 6.98 4.72 -5.32
CA LYS A 159 5.64 4.10 -5.37
C LYS A 159 4.53 5.11 -5.65
N ILE A 160 4.54 6.27 -4.99
CA ILE A 160 3.52 7.30 -5.23
C ILE A 160 3.58 7.83 -6.69
N PRO A 161 4.76 8.15 -7.24
CA PRO A 161 4.91 8.46 -8.67
C PRO A 161 4.45 7.35 -9.62
N GLU A 162 4.85 6.10 -9.39
CA GLU A 162 4.46 4.95 -10.21
C GLU A 162 2.93 4.75 -10.19
N GLU A 163 2.30 4.82 -9.02
CA GLU A 163 0.85 4.73 -8.89
C GLU A 163 0.16 5.89 -9.64
N ALA A 164 0.65 7.12 -9.48
CA ALA A 164 0.10 8.27 -10.18
C ALA A 164 0.17 8.10 -11.71
N GLU A 165 1.28 7.59 -12.25
CA GLU A 165 1.42 7.30 -13.68
C GLU A 165 0.44 6.21 -14.14
N ILE A 166 0.31 5.11 -13.39
CA ILE A 166 -0.62 4.01 -13.69
C ILE A 166 -2.07 4.53 -13.75
N PHE A 167 -2.44 5.42 -12.83
CA PHE A 167 -3.78 6.00 -12.76
C PHE A 167 -3.96 7.25 -13.63
N GLY A 168 -2.96 7.65 -14.41
CA GLY A 168 -3.04 8.80 -15.32
C GLY A 168 -3.13 10.15 -14.60
N ALA A 169 -2.71 10.22 -13.34
CA ALA A 169 -2.55 11.48 -12.62
C ALA A 169 -1.37 12.26 -13.20
N LYS A 170 -1.48 13.59 -13.18
CA LYS A 170 -0.40 14.44 -13.72
C LYS A 170 0.80 14.40 -12.77
N PRO A 171 2.03 14.21 -13.27
CA PRO A 171 3.24 14.23 -12.44
C PRO A 171 3.46 15.60 -11.77
N GLU A 172 2.87 16.67 -12.32
CA GLU A 172 2.86 18.01 -11.72
C GLU A 172 2.11 18.07 -10.37
N TRP A 173 1.19 17.14 -10.10
CA TRP A 173 0.47 17.10 -8.83
C TRP A 173 1.31 16.55 -7.69
N LEU A 174 2.38 15.81 -8.02
CA LEU A 174 3.32 15.23 -7.07
C LEU A 174 4.54 16.13 -6.80
N LYS A 175 4.72 17.16 -7.63
CA LYS A 175 5.77 18.16 -7.45
C LYS A 175 5.28 19.21 -6.46
N GLU A 176 5.85 19.18 -5.27
CA GLU A 176 5.79 20.26 -4.30
C GLU A 176 7.17 20.47 -3.69
#